data_AF-A0A9X6RNM9-F1
#
_entry.id   AF-A0A9X6RNM9-F1
#
_cell.length_a   1.000
_cell.length_b   1.000
_cell.length_c   1.000
_cell.angle_alpha   90.00
_cell.angle_beta   90.00
_cell.angle_gamma   90.00
#
_symmetry.space_group_name_H-M   'P 1'
#
loop_
_entity.id
_entity.type
_entity.pdbx_description
1 polymer ?
#
loop_
_entity_poly.entity_id
_entity_poly.type
_entity_poly.pdbx_seq_one_letter_code
_entity_poly.pdbx_strand_id
1 'polypeptide(L)'
;MLRYTSTPISKFVPGTKKALAELLAKGCDEAGTVCHGLPRECARSASRPCEVLAKVTTLGDLVHVELNALAGQSNLHLDLKNRWIALGFSNSDIMPDSAVVHCLNYGNGTVTAKLTYNIPIRHLNIGWANVDQAPLEVISAVADDDSLGCVVNLRKNFSIDKSEFDLTQKHNLIAASGPFIDEKIKNHDRIPDISLVQHAF
;
A
#
# COMPACT_ATOMS: atom_id res chain seq x y z
N MET A 1 2.16 32.61 -0.04
CA MET A 1 1.41 31.82 0.96
C MET A 1 0.31 31.07 0.21
N LEU A 2 0.64 29.89 -0.33
CA LEU A 2 -0.28 29.06 -1.11
C LEU A 2 -1.10 28.21 -0.14
N ARG A 3 -2.40 28.47 -0.07
CA ARG A 3 -3.35 27.65 0.69
C ARG A 3 -3.60 26.37 -0.09
N TYR A 4 -2.99 25.27 0.33
CA TYR A 4 -3.44 23.94 -0.08
C TYR A 4 -4.71 23.62 0.71
N THR A 5 -5.85 23.69 0.03
CA THR A 5 -7.06 23.04 0.51
C THR A 5 -6.83 21.54 0.42
N SER A 6 -6.54 20.90 1.55
CA SER A 6 -6.74 19.46 1.68
C SER A 6 -8.20 19.19 1.34
N THR A 7 -8.48 18.60 0.18
CA THR A 7 -9.82 18.13 -0.13
C THR A 7 -10.15 17.10 0.96
N PRO A 8 -11.17 17.35 1.81
CA PRO A 8 -11.64 16.31 2.72
C PRO A 8 -12.04 15.14 1.85
N ILE A 9 -11.70 13.91 2.26
CA ILE A 9 -12.33 12.71 1.70
C ILE A 9 -13.83 12.94 1.87
N SER A 10 -14.48 13.32 0.76
CA SER A 10 -15.89 13.63 0.72
C SER A 10 -16.62 12.44 1.30
N LYS A 11 -17.56 12.71 2.22
CA LYS A 11 -18.50 11.73 2.73
C LYS A 11 -18.95 10.83 1.58
N PHE A 12 -18.63 9.54 1.71
CA PHE A 12 -18.92 8.48 0.75
C PHE A 12 -20.39 8.56 0.32
N VAL A 13 -20.62 8.75 -0.99
CA VAL A 13 -21.94 8.61 -1.61
C VAL A 13 -21.93 7.27 -2.36
N PRO A 14 -22.95 6.41 -2.25
CA PRO A 14 -22.96 5.11 -2.93
C PRO A 14 -23.00 5.31 -4.45
N GLY A 15 -21.86 5.11 -5.10
CA GLY A 15 -21.75 4.92 -6.55
C GLY A 15 -21.70 3.43 -6.90
N THR A 16 -21.87 3.09 -8.18
CA THR A 16 -21.61 1.72 -8.64
C THR A 16 -20.13 1.37 -8.40
N LYS A 17 -19.84 0.09 -8.10
CA LYS A 17 -18.47 -0.41 -7.85
C LYS A 17 -17.44 0.07 -8.90
N LYS A 18 -17.87 0.16 -10.17
CA LYS A 18 -17.07 0.70 -11.28
C LYS A 18 -16.66 2.18 -11.08
N ALA A 19 -17.60 3.04 -10.70
CA ALA A 19 -17.31 4.47 -10.46
C ALA A 19 -16.35 4.65 -9.28
N LEU A 20 -16.41 3.77 -8.28
CA LEU A 20 -15.50 3.77 -7.15
C LEU A 20 -14.08 3.33 -7.55
N ALA A 21 -13.95 2.33 -8.41
CA ALA A 21 -12.65 1.94 -8.96
C ALA A 21 -12.02 3.04 -9.83
N GLU A 22 -12.82 3.72 -10.65
CA GLU A 22 -12.37 4.90 -11.42
C GLU A 22 -11.91 6.03 -10.49
N LEU A 23 -12.59 6.23 -9.36
CA LEU A 23 -12.18 7.19 -8.33
C LEU A 23 -10.85 6.79 -7.66
N LEU A 24 -10.64 5.50 -7.39
CA LEU A 24 -9.38 5.00 -6.80
C LEU A 24 -8.19 5.23 -7.73
N ALA A 25 -8.35 4.96 -9.02
CA ALA A 25 -7.32 5.16 -10.03
C ALA A 25 -7.09 6.65 -10.39
N LYS A 26 -8.02 7.53 -10.02
CA LYS A 26 -7.87 8.96 -10.26
C LYS A 26 -6.60 9.48 -9.58
N GLY A 27 -5.79 10.20 -10.35
CA GLY A 27 -4.51 10.75 -9.90
C GLY A 27 -3.30 9.91 -10.30
N CYS A 28 -3.48 8.69 -10.83
CA CYS A 28 -2.36 7.88 -11.32
C CYS A 28 -1.68 8.43 -12.58
N ASP A 29 -2.38 9.27 -13.34
CA ASP A 29 -1.83 9.96 -14.51
C ASP A 29 -1.26 11.35 -14.16
N GLU A 30 -1.30 11.76 -12.89
CA GLU A 30 -0.80 13.07 -12.45
C GLU A 30 0.72 13.05 -12.30
N ALA A 31 1.37 14.13 -12.75
CA ALA A 31 2.81 14.27 -12.64
C ALA A 31 3.26 14.24 -11.17
N GLY A 32 4.19 13.32 -10.85
CA GLY A 32 4.71 13.15 -9.48
C GLY A 32 3.99 12.09 -8.64
N THR A 33 2.93 11.47 -9.16
CA THR A 33 2.27 10.32 -8.54
C THR A 33 2.72 9.03 -9.23
N VAL A 34 3.22 8.08 -8.44
CA VAL A 34 3.51 6.73 -8.91
C VAL A 34 2.41 5.79 -8.42
N CYS A 35 1.79 5.07 -9.35
CA CYS A 35 0.79 4.05 -9.02
C CYS A 35 1.28 2.64 -9.30
N HIS A 36 0.99 1.73 -8.38
CA HIS A 36 1.28 0.30 -8.50
C HIS A 36 0.20 -0.53 -7.81
N GLY A 37 -0.16 -1.70 -8.35
CA GLY A 37 -1.34 -2.39 -7.85
C GLY A 37 -1.53 -3.82 -8.35
N LEU A 38 -2.61 -4.43 -7.87
CA LEU A 38 -3.06 -5.77 -8.22
C LEU A 38 -4.47 -5.73 -8.84
N PRO A 39 -4.72 -6.49 -9.92
CA PRO A 39 -3.78 -7.37 -10.61
C PRO A 39 -2.72 -6.60 -11.41
N ARG A 40 -1.64 -7.26 -11.84
CA ARG A 40 -0.57 -6.66 -12.65
C ARG A 40 -1.10 -5.74 -13.76
N GLU A 41 -0.46 -4.57 -13.91
CA GLU A 41 -0.79 -3.48 -14.84
C GLU A 41 -2.17 -2.81 -14.65
N CYS A 42 -2.92 -3.11 -13.58
CA CYS A 42 -4.23 -2.50 -13.35
C CYS A 42 -4.16 -0.97 -13.19
N ALA A 43 -3.07 -0.46 -12.62
CA ALA A 43 -2.88 0.96 -12.33
C ALA A 43 -2.78 1.82 -13.60
N ARG A 44 -2.55 1.21 -14.77
CA ARG A 44 -2.41 1.87 -16.07
C ARG A 44 -3.59 1.63 -17.00
N SER A 45 -4.63 0.95 -16.54
CA SER A 45 -5.71 0.46 -17.40
C SER A 45 -7.08 0.78 -16.84
N ALA A 46 -7.80 1.68 -17.51
CA ALA A 46 -9.20 1.97 -17.19
C ALA A 46 -10.13 0.77 -17.42
N SER A 47 -9.74 -0.20 -18.26
CA SER A 47 -10.52 -1.40 -18.55
C SER A 47 -10.22 -2.58 -17.62
N ARG A 48 -9.19 -2.48 -16.77
CA ARG A 48 -8.79 -3.50 -15.80
C ARG A 48 -8.51 -2.84 -14.45
N PRO A 49 -9.55 -2.45 -13.70
CA PRO A 49 -9.37 -1.76 -12.43
C PRO A 49 -8.62 -2.60 -11.40
N CYS A 50 -7.90 -1.92 -10.53
CA CYS A 50 -7.21 -2.55 -9.41
C CYS A 50 -8.19 -2.99 -8.33
N GLU A 51 -7.96 -4.17 -7.75
CA GLU A 51 -8.51 -4.52 -6.42
C GLU A 51 -7.59 -4.10 -5.29
N VAL A 52 -6.29 -3.88 -5.55
CA VAL A 52 -5.35 -3.22 -4.62
C VAL A 52 -4.58 -2.15 -5.40
N LEU A 53 -4.53 -0.93 -4.90
CA LEU A 53 -3.83 0.18 -5.52
C LEU A 53 -3.07 0.97 -4.47
N ALA A 54 -1.77 1.13 -4.70
CA ALA A 54 -0.93 2.10 -4.03
C ALA A 54 -0.76 3.32 -4.92
N LYS A 55 -0.96 4.50 -4.35
CA LYS A 55 -0.54 5.79 -4.92
C LYS A 55 0.56 6.35 -4.04
N VAL A 56 1.70 6.66 -4.63
CA VAL A 56 2.90 7.10 -3.94
C VAL A 56 3.29 8.48 -4.46
N THR A 57 3.38 9.45 -3.57
CA THR A 57 3.81 10.82 -3.90
C THR A 57 4.86 11.30 -2.91
N THR A 58 5.65 12.29 -3.33
CA THR A 58 6.63 12.94 -2.46
C THR A 58 6.03 14.17 -1.80
N LEU A 59 6.20 14.29 -0.47
CA LEU A 59 5.81 15.46 0.31
C LEU A 59 7.00 15.95 1.14
N GLY A 60 7.83 16.81 0.55
CA GLY A 60 9.06 17.27 1.19
C GLY A 60 10.00 16.08 1.51
N ASP A 61 10.27 15.87 2.80
CA ASP A 61 11.11 14.78 3.31
C ASP A 61 10.34 13.48 3.59
N LEU A 62 9.07 13.43 3.19
CA LEU A 62 8.17 12.30 3.38
C LEU A 62 7.77 11.69 2.04
N VAL A 63 7.47 10.39 2.08
CA VAL A 63 6.75 9.66 1.06
C VAL A 63 5.32 9.49 1.54
N HIS A 64 4.37 10.06 0.82
CA HIS A 64 2.96 9.91 1.08
C HIS A 64 2.42 8.70 0.32
N VAL A 65 1.82 7.76 1.04
CA VAL A 65 1.27 6.52 0.47
C VAL A 65 -0.21 6.44 0.77
N GLU A 66 -1.01 6.36 -0.28
CA GLU A 66 -2.42 5.96 -0.21
C GLU A 66 -2.52 4.52 -0.70
N LEU A 67 -2.81 3.59 0.22
CA LEU A 67 -2.94 2.17 -0.08
C LEU A 67 -4.40 1.77 0.10
N ASN A 68 -5.07 1.43 -1.00
CA ASN A 68 -6.49 1.16 -1.04
C ASN A 68 -6.78 -0.19 -1.70
N ALA A 69 -7.85 -0.83 -1.26
CA ALA A 69 -8.41 -2.01 -1.88
C ALA A 69 -9.93 -1.93 -1.96
N LEU A 70 -10.45 -2.50 -3.04
CA LEU A 70 -11.87 -2.59 -3.31
C LEU A 70 -12.18 -3.98 -3.86
N ALA A 71 -13.02 -4.72 -3.16
CA ALA A 71 -13.35 -6.09 -3.53
C ALA A 71 -14.12 -6.16 -4.86
N GLY A 72 -13.88 -7.24 -5.60
CA GLY A 72 -14.69 -7.60 -6.77
C GLY A 72 -14.53 -6.68 -7.98
N GLN A 73 -13.42 -5.93 -8.06
CA GLN A 73 -13.06 -5.16 -9.25
C GLN A 73 -12.42 -6.01 -10.35
N SER A 74 -11.87 -7.17 -9.99
CA SER A 74 -11.12 -8.02 -10.90
C SER A 74 -11.43 -9.50 -10.64
N ASN A 75 -10.62 -10.38 -11.22
CA ASN A 75 -10.65 -11.82 -10.98
C ASN A 75 -9.88 -12.24 -9.72
N LEU A 76 -9.38 -11.29 -8.91
CA LEU A 76 -8.69 -11.59 -7.65
C LEU A 76 -9.68 -11.97 -6.55
N HIS A 77 -10.91 -11.45 -6.60
CA HIS A 77 -11.99 -11.80 -5.68
C HIS A 77 -11.54 -11.73 -4.21
N LEU A 78 -10.99 -10.58 -3.80
CA LEU A 78 -10.51 -10.39 -2.44
C LEU A 78 -11.68 -10.33 -1.45
N ASP A 79 -11.57 -11.08 -0.35
CA ASP A 79 -12.36 -10.87 0.87
C ASP A 79 -11.57 -9.95 1.80
N LEU A 80 -12.03 -8.72 2.01
CA LEU A 80 -11.27 -7.70 2.74
C LEU A 80 -11.38 -7.79 4.26
N LYS A 81 -12.18 -8.71 4.81
CA LYS A 81 -12.23 -8.97 6.25
C LYS A 81 -11.02 -9.81 6.67
N ASN A 82 -10.42 -9.49 7.83
CA ASN A 82 -9.24 -10.21 8.34
C ASN A 82 -8.14 -10.33 7.27
N ARG A 83 -7.83 -9.21 6.62
CA ARG A 83 -6.93 -9.14 5.46
C ARG A 83 -5.93 -8.02 5.63
N TRP A 84 -4.76 -8.22 5.03
CA TRP A 84 -3.80 -7.16 4.81
C TRP A 84 -3.65 -6.87 3.31
N ILE A 85 -3.32 -5.62 3.01
CA ILE A 85 -2.78 -5.16 1.74
C ILE A 85 -1.47 -4.44 2.02
N ALA A 86 -0.51 -4.51 1.10
CA ALA A 86 0.81 -3.97 1.34
C ALA A 86 1.44 -3.31 0.12
N LEU A 87 2.28 -2.31 0.40
CA LEU A 87 3.26 -1.74 -0.52
C LEU A 87 4.66 -1.99 0.03
N GLY A 88 5.49 -2.72 -0.72
CA GLY A 88 6.91 -2.91 -0.43
C GLY A 88 7.79 -2.00 -1.28
N PHE A 89 8.91 -1.56 -0.71
CA PHE A 89 9.99 -0.85 -1.37
C PHE A 89 11.23 -1.76 -1.37
N SER A 90 11.60 -2.28 -2.54
CA SER A 90 12.73 -3.20 -2.70
C SER A 90 13.83 -2.58 -3.54
N ASN A 91 15.09 -2.83 -3.17
CA ASN A 91 16.25 -2.46 -3.97
C ASN A 91 16.47 -3.36 -5.19
N SER A 92 15.64 -4.40 -5.34
CA SER A 92 15.74 -5.41 -6.39
C SER A 92 14.36 -5.79 -6.93
N ASP A 93 14.33 -6.64 -7.95
CA ASP A 93 13.10 -7.17 -8.56
C ASP A 93 12.50 -8.35 -7.78
N ILE A 94 12.87 -8.52 -6.50
CA ILE A 94 12.38 -9.58 -5.61
C ILE A 94 11.89 -9.00 -4.27
N MET A 95 11.11 -9.80 -3.54
CA MET A 95 10.53 -9.42 -2.24
C MET A 95 11.50 -9.36 -1.05
N PRO A 96 12.50 -10.25 -0.90
CA PRO A 96 13.46 -10.15 0.20
C PRO A 96 14.16 -8.80 0.24
N ASP A 97 14.57 -8.39 1.44
CA ASP A 97 15.22 -7.11 1.71
C ASP A 97 14.38 -5.88 1.29
N SER A 98 13.13 -5.84 1.76
CA SER A 98 12.21 -4.74 1.45
C SER A 98 11.50 -4.21 2.69
N ALA A 99 11.46 -2.89 2.84
CA ALA A 99 10.59 -2.21 3.78
C ALA A 99 9.15 -2.25 3.27
N VAL A 100 8.20 -2.57 4.14
CA VAL A 100 6.81 -2.78 3.74
C VAL A 100 5.85 -1.98 4.60
N VAL A 101 5.00 -1.18 3.96
CA VAL A 101 3.82 -0.59 4.59
C VAL A 101 2.67 -1.58 4.43
N HIS A 102 2.22 -2.17 5.53
CA HIS A 102 1.01 -2.99 5.58
C HIS A 102 -0.18 -2.18 6.08
N CYS A 103 -1.32 -2.26 5.40
CA CYS A 103 -2.62 -1.86 5.92
C CYS A 103 -3.36 -3.12 6.40
N LEU A 104 -3.77 -3.15 7.67
CA LEU A 104 -4.25 -4.32 8.38
C LEU A 104 -5.70 -4.13 8.79
N ASN A 105 -6.60 -5.02 8.35
CA ASN A 105 -7.97 -5.10 8.83
C ASN A 105 -8.12 -6.27 9.82
N TYR A 106 -8.45 -5.97 11.08
CA TYR A 106 -8.66 -6.95 12.15
C TYR A 106 -10.03 -7.64 12.08
N GLY A 107 -10.89 -7.26 11.14
CA GLY A 107 -12.22 -7.85 10.91
C GLY A 107 -13.25 -7.59 12.01
N ASN A 108 -12.89 -6.79 13.02
CA ASN A 108 -13.74 -6.32 14.12
C ASN A 108 -14.00 -4.81 14.05
N GLY A 109 -13.76 -4.20 12.88
CA GLY A 109 -13.82 -2.74 12.67
C GLY A 109 -12.51 -2.00 12.99
N THR A 110 -11.50 -2.66 13.55
CA THR A 110 -10.18 -2.06 13.77
C THR A 110 -9.33 -2.16 12.51
N VAL A 111 -8.75 -1.03 12.10
CA VAL A 111 -7.85 -0.93 10.95
C VAL A 111 -6.65 -0.06 11.32
N THR A 112 -5.45 -0.44 10.87
CA THR A 112 -4.24 0.37 11.05
C THR A 112 -3.25 0.11 9.93
N ALA A 113 -2.28 1.01 9.76
CA ALA A 113 -1.06 0.70 9.02
C ALA A 113 0.10 0.37 9.96
N LYS A 114 1.05 -0.46 9.49
CA LYS A 114 2.30 -0.81 10.19
C LYS A 114 3.46 -0.91 9.21
N LEU A 115 4.63 -0.48 9.66
CA LEU A 115 5.90 -0.70 8.97
C LEU A 115 6.44 -2.07 9.38
N THR A 116 6.78 -2.88 8.39
CA THR A 116 7.39 -4.20 8.57
C THR A 116 8.56 -4.38 7.62
N TYR A 117 9.26 -5.52 7.73
CA TYR A 117 10.43 -5.80 6.92
C TYR A 117 10.44 -7.25 6.44
N ASN A 118 10.66 -7.43 5.14
CA ASN A 118 11.01 -8.71 4.55
C ASN A 118 12.52 -8.88 4.67
N ILE A 119 12.98 -9.81 5.49
CA ILE A 119 14.42 -10.01 5.70
C ILE A 119 15.08 -10.58 4.44
N PRO A 120 16.39 -10.36 4.22
CA PRO A 120 17.08 -10.85 3.03
C PRO A 120 17.19 -12.37 3.01
N ILE A 121 17.23 -12.98 4.19
CA ILE A 121 17.50 -14.40 4.40
C ILE A 121 16.18 -15.08 4.76
N ARG A 122 15.70 -15.95 3.86
CA ARG A 122 14.39 -16.66 3.93
C ARG A 122 13.27 -15.69 3.60
N HIS A 123 12.37 -16.09 2.68
CA HIS A 123 11.18 -15.33 2.27
C HIS A 123 10.20 -15.12 3.45
N LEU A 124 10.59 -14.30 4.41
CA LEU A 124 9.98 -14.13 5.72
C LEU A 124 9.81 -12.64 6.01
N ASN A 125 8.62 -12.28 6.47
CA ASN A 125 8.36 -10.98 7.07
C ASN A 125 8.46 -11.08 8.59
N ILE A 126 9.16 -10.16 9.25
CA ILE A 126 9.33 -10.18 10.72
C ILE A 126 8.18 -9.53 11.48
N GLY A 127 7.14 -9.06 10.79
CA GLY A 127 6.04 -8.29 11.38
C GLY A 127 6.51 -6.91 11.86
N TRP A 128 5.77 -6.34 12.81
CA TRP A 128 6.02 -4.98 13.33
C TRP A 128 6.46 -4.94 14.79
N ALA A 129 6.42 -6.06 15.53
CA ALA A 129 6.60 -6.07 16.99
C ALA A 129 7.96 -5.51 17.44
N ASN A 130 9.00 -5.73 16.63
CA ASN A 130 10.37 -5.27 16.89
C ASN A 130 10.86 -4.24 15.85
N VAL A 131 9.94 -3.63 15.09
CA VAL A 131 10.26 -2.62 14.08
C VAL A 131 9.91 -1.25 14.64
N ASP A 132 10.87 -0.32 14.62
CA ASP A 132 10.58 1.08 14.97
C ASP A 132 9.52 1.64 14.03
N GLN A 133 8.40 2.09 14.61
CA GLN A 133 7.28 2.66 13.86
C GLN A 133 7.38 4.18 13.73
N ALA A 134 8.33 4.85 14.40
CA ALA A 134 8.50 6.31 14.33
C ALA A 134 8.69 6.88 12.89
N PRO A 135 9.23 6.13 11.91
CA PRO A 135 9.26 6.57 10.52
C PRO A 135 7.88 6.65 9.85
N LEU A 136 6.87 5.96 10.38
CA LEU A 136 5.54 5.82 9.78
C LEU A 136 4.48 6.57 10.60
N GLU A 137 3.90 7.60 9.99
CA GLU A 137 2.73 8.31 10.51
C GLU A 137 1.47 7.80 9.82
N VAL A 138 0.49 7.32 10.58
CA VAL A 138 -0.81 6.92 10.06
C VAL A 138 -1.74 8.13 10.03
N ILE A 139 -2.16 8.55 8.85
CA ILE A 139 -3.07 9.69 8.64
C ILE A 139 -4.52 9.23 8.72
N SER A 140 -4.84 8.13 8.06
CA SER A 140 -6.16 7.52 8.15
C SER A 140 -6.09 6.01 7.90
N ALA A 141 -7.03 5.27 8.47
CA ALA A 141 -7.21 3.86 8.24
C ALA A 141 -8.71 3.55 8.36
N VAL A 142 -9.29 2.98 7.31
CA VAL A 142 -10.73 2.71 7.20
C VAL A 142 -10.97 1.37 6.53
N ALA A 143 -12.03 0.69 6.92
CA ALA A 143 -12.52 -0.48 6.21
C ALA A 143 -14.03 -0.58 6.35
N ASP A 144 -14.64 -1.20 5.34
CA ASP A 144 -15.99 -1.73 5.37
C ASP A 144 -15.99 -3.14 4.76
N ASP A 145 -17.15 -3.69 4.43
CA ASP A 145 -17.28 -5.04 3.89
C ASP A 145 -16.58 -5.20 2.51
N ASP A 146 -16.55 -4.14 1.71
CA ASP A 146 -16.06 -4.14 0.34
C ASP A 146 -14.77 -3.31 0.16
N SER A 147 -14.37 -2.48 1.14
CA SER A 147 -13.22 -1.59 1.04
C SER A 147 -12.24 -1.70 2.22
N LEU A 148 -10.95 -1.47 1.93
CA LEU A 148 -9.87 -1.35 2.92
C LEU A 148 -8.91 -0.26 2.46
N GLY A 149 -8.65 0.74 3.30
CA GLY A 149 -7.78 1.85 2.95
C GLY A 149 -6.92 2.31 4.12
N CYS A 150 -5.66 2.61 3.84
CA CYS A 150 -4.77 3.33 4.74
C CYS A 150 -4.06 4.46 3.99
N VAL A 151 -3.93 5.60 4.65
CA VAL A 151 -3.12 6.72 4.20
C VAL A 151 -2.03 6.96 5.23
N VAL A 152 -0.78 7.02 4.79
CA VAL A 152 0.38 7.18 5.65
C VAL A 152 1.37 8.19 5.09
N ASN A 153 2.15 8.80 5.97
CA ASN A 153 3.42 9.42 5.62
C ASN A 153 4.56 8.54 6.14
N LEU A 154 5.53 8.24 5.28
CA LEU A 154 6.74 7.49 5.61
C LEU A 154 7.95 8.40 5.45
N ARG A 155 8.85 8.44 6.45
CA ARG A 155 10.13 9.14 6.30
C ARG A 155 10.93 8.50 5.16
N LYS A 156 11.63 9.32 4.38
CA LYS A 156 12.48 8.82 3.29
C LYS A 156 13.68 8.02 3.78
N ASN A 157 14.19 8.34 4.96
CA ASN A 157 15.37 7.70 5.53
C ASN A 157 15.04 7.08 6.88
N PHE A 158 15.29 5.78 7.03
CA PHE A 158 15.09 5.02 8.26
C PHE A 158 15.83 3.69 8.21
N SER A 159 15.90 3.00 9.35
CA SER A 159 16.59 1.72 9.48
C SER A 159 15.67 0.66 10.09
N ILE A 160 15.76 -0.58 9.61
CA ILE A 160 15.09 -1.75 10.21
C ILE A 160 16.09 -2.90 10.25
N ASP A 161 16.32 -3.47 11.44
CA ASP A 161 17.20 -4.64 11.64
C ASP A 161 18.58 -4.54 10.94
N LYS A 162 19.22 -3.36 11.08
CA LYS A 162 20.52 -2.97 10.48
C LYS A 162 20.50 -2.69 8.97
N SER A 163 19.37 -2.87 8.30
CA SER A 163 19.19 -2.44 6.92
C SER A 163 18.77 -0.98 6.90
N GLU A 164 19.46 -0.18 6.09
CA GLU A 164 19.17 1.22 5.86
C GLU A 164 18.29 1.35 4.62
N PHE A 165 17.21 2.11 4.74
CA PHE A 165 16.31 2.45 3.64
C PHE A 165 16.42 3.94 3.36
N ASP A 166 16.88 4.27 2.15
CA ASP A 166 16.89 5.63 1.59
C ASP A 166 15.97 5.66 0.38
N LEU A 167 14.69 6.01 0.58
CA LEU A 167 13.66 6.04 -0.46
C LEU A 167 13.92 7.10 -1.55
N THR A 168 14.95 7.94 -1.41
CA THR A 168 15.44 8.81 -2.50
C THR A 168 16.22 8.05 -3.56
N GLN A 169 16.68 6.82 -3.26
CA GLN A 169 17.22 5.89 -4.25
C GLN A 169 16.10 5.18 -5.02
N LYS A 170 16.49 4.50 -6.09
CA LYS A 170 15.57 3.76 -6.95
C LYS A 170 15.14 2.43 -6.33
N HIS A 171 13.83 2.22 -6.18
CA HIS A 171 13.22 1.00 -5.65
C HIS A 171 12.19 0.43 -6.62
N ASN A 172 12.11 -0.89 -6.69
CA ASN A 172 10.92 -1.55 -7.19
C ASN A 172 9.80 -1.45 -6.15
N LEU A 173 8.59 -1.18 -6.61
CA LEU A 173 7.39 -1.23 -5.79
C LEU A 173 6.79 -2.63 -5.84
N ILE A 174 6.32 -3.12 -4.70
CA ILE A 174 5.70 -4.45 -4.57
C ILE A 174 4.29 -4.27 -4.03
N ALA A 175 3.28 -4.66 -4.81
CA ALA A 175 1.90 -4.72 -4.34
C ALA A 175 1.55 -6.16 -3.96
N ALA A 176 1.03 -6.36 -2.75
CA ALA A 176 0.69 -7.69 -2.24
C ALA A 176 -0.59 -7.64 -1.39
N SER A 177 -1.25 -8.79 -1.25
CA SER A 177 -2.37 -8.97 -0.32
C SER A 177 -2.37 -10.39 0.23
N GLY A 178 -2.86 -10.55 1.47
CA GLY A 178 -3.02 -11.86 2.08
C GLY A 178 -3.82 -11.84 3.38
N PRO A 179 -4.06 -13.02 3.97
CA PRO A 179 -4.83 -13.12 5.21
C PRO A 179 -4.12 -12.51 6.41
N PHE A 180 -4.90 -11.83 7.24
CA PHE A 180 -4.50 -11.30 8.55
C PHE A 180 -5.27 -12.05 9.64
N ILE A 181 -4.63 -13.08 10.22
CA ILE A 181 -5.29 -14.05 11.10
C ILE A 181 -4.49 -14.14 12.39
N ASP A 182 -5.17 -14.14 13.54
CA ASP A 182 -4.58 -14.17 14.87
C ASP A 182 -3.51 -13.08 15.07
N GLU A 183 -3.83 -11.88 14.59
CA GLU A 183 -2.95 -10.70 14.61
C GLU A 183 -1.59 -10.93 13.92
N LYS A 184 -1.55 -11.83 12.93
CA LYS A 184 -0.33 -12.17 12.18
C LYS A 184 -0.54 -11.99 10.69
N ILE A 185 0.45 -11.39 10.04
CA ILE A 185 0.59 -11.37 8.59
C ILE A 185 0.89 -12.80 8.14
N LYS A 186 -0.06 -13.43 7.44
CA LYS A 186 0.17 -14.70 6.75
C LYS A 186 0.71 -14.43 5.35
N ASN A 187 1.27 -15.47 4.72
CA ASN A 187 1.74 -15.38 3.34
C ASN A 187 0.64 -14.85 2.41
N HIS A 188 1.03 -14.07 1.40
CA HIS A 188 0.11 -13.60 0.38
C HIS A 188 -0.59 -14.80 -0.29
N ASP A 189 -1.90 -14.66 -0.52
CA ASP A 189 -2.73 -15.69 -1.16
C ASP A 189 -3.07 -15.33 -2.61
N ARG A 190 -2.49 -14.24 -3.10
CA ARG A 190 -2.45 -13.82 -4.51
C ARG A 190 -1.00 -13.65 -4.94
N ILE A 191 -0.74 -13.74 -6.24
CA ILE A 191 0.59 -13.49 -6.80
C ILE A 191 0.88 -11.98 -6.62
N PRO A 192 1.93 -11.59 -5.87
CA PRO A 192 2.34 -10.20 -5.76
C PRO A 192 2.79 -9.68 -7.12
N ASP A 193 2.66 -8.37 -7.33
CA ASP A 193 3.20 -7.72 -8.52
C ASP A 193 4.34 -6.80 -8.14
N ILE A 194 5.39 -6.82 -8.95
CA ILE A 194 6.60 -6.01 -8.76
C ILE A 194 6.71 -5.07 -9.95
N SER A 195 6.93 -3.78 -9.69
CA SER A 195 7.01 -2.77 -10.74
C SER A 195 8.17 -3.07 -11.70
N LEU A 196 7.92 -2.93 -13.00
CA LEU A 196 8.92 -3.18 -14.04
C LEU A 196 10.03 -2.11 -14.07
N VAL A 197 9.74 -0.94 -13.52
CA VAL A 197 10.69 0.18 -13.42
C VAL A 197 10.86 0.54 -11.96
N GLN A 198 12.06 1.01 -11.62
CA GLN A 198 12.35 1.49 -10.29
C GLN A 198 12.04 2.98 -10.15
N HIS A 199 11.65 3.39 -8.95
CA HIS A 199 11.20 4.74 -8.62
C HIS A 199 11.97 5.29 -7.42
N ALA A 200 12.22 6.59 -7.44
CA ALA A 200 12.83 7.35 -6.35
C ALA A 200 11.82 8.40 -5.85
N PHE A 201 11.79 8.66 -4.55
CA PHE A 201 10.77 9.48 -3.89
C PHE A 201 11.36 10.57 -2.99
#